data_AF-A0A821BM12-F1
#
_entry.id   AF-A0A821BM12-F1
#
_cell.length_a   1.000
_cell.length_b   1.000
_cell.length_c   1.000
_cell.angle_alpha   90.00
_cell.angle_beta   90.00
_cell.angle_gamma   90.00
#
_symmetry.space_group_name_H-M   'P 1'
#
loop_
_entity.id
_entity.type
_entity.pdbx_description
1 polymer ?
#
loop_
_entity_poly.entity_id
_entity_poly.type
_entity_poly.pdbx_seq_one_letter_code
_entity_poly.pdbx_strand_id
1 'polypeptide(L)'
;MPTRSNYNQSSNHPILNNNNNVNQISTINLTNTNVDIMSYIGKVLTINQYQVIVEDILGQGGFAFVFLVRSLNQQRYALKRMYVNNERDLIVCQREISILKEFSSHTNIVKYVDSSIQRLSPPSQSNIQRKHLSNDDDDEDDDDDNEQDSIYEILLLTEYCSNGALI
;
A
#
# COMPACT_ATOMS: atom_id res chain seq x y z
N MET A 1 -55.36 33.11 -0.63
CA MET A 1 -55.37 31.96 0.29
C MET A 1 -54.62 30.81 -0.38
N PRO A 2 -53.36 30.53 -0.03
CA PRO A 2 -52.66 29.35 -0.54
C PRO A 2 -52.80 28.19 0.46
N THR A 3 -53.28 27.04 -0.01
CA THR A 3 -53.17 25.76 0.71
C THR A 3 -51.91 25.04 0.23
N ARG A 4 -50.97 24.89 1.17
CA ARG A 4 -49.70 24.17 1.06
C ARG A 4 -49.96 22.73 1.50
N SER A 5 -49.65 21.74 0.66
CA SER A 5 -49.60 20.33 1.07
C SER A 5 -48.28 19.69 0.62
N ASN A 6 -47.64 19.07 1.60
CA ASN A 6 -46.27 18.57 1.62
C ASN A 6 -46.03 17.40 0.66
N TYR A 7 -44.95 17.49 -0.12
CA TYR A 7 -44.24 16.31 -0.58
C TYR A 7 -43.08 16.04 0.39
N ASN A 8 -43.15 14.93 1.12
CA ASN A 8 -42.03 14.40 1.89
C ASN A 8 -40.95 13.91 0.90
N GLN A 9 -39.86 14.65 0.78
CA GLN A 9 -38.61 14.14 0.21
C GLN A 9 -37.93 13.27 1.27
N SER A 10 -37.99 11.95 1.09
CA SER A 10 -37.06 11.02 1.74
C SER A 10 -35.92 10.77 0.77
N SER A 11 -34.98 11.71 0.68
CA SER A 11 -33.71 11.48 0.00
C SER A 11 -32.82 10.63 0.91
N ASN A 12 -32.73 9.34 0.61
CA ASN A 12 -31.71 8.45 1.16
C ASN A 12 -30.33 8.90 0.63
N HIS A 13 -29.70 9.85 1.31
CA HIS A 13 -28.27 10.09 1.17
C HIS A 13 -27.51 9.07 2.02
N PRO A 14 -26.58 8.29 1.46
CA PRO A 14 -25.68 7.51 2.28
C PRO A 14 -24.77 8.46 3.06
N ILE A 15 -24.89 8.43 4.38
CA ILE A 15 -24.00 9.10 5.33
C ILE A 15 -22.62 8.49 5.14
N LEU A 16 -21.65 9.29 4.69
CA LEU A 16 -20.24 8.91 4.68
C LEU A 16 -19.80 8.72 6.14
N ASN A 17 -19.77 7.47 6.58
CA ASN A 17 -19.22 7.11 7.87
C ASN A 17 -17.70 7.25 7.81
N ASN A 18 -17.22 8.41 8.26
CA ASN A 18 -15.79 8.73 8.36
C ASN A 18 -15.20 8.03 9.59
N ASN A 19 -15.02 6.71 9.48
CA ASN A 19 -14.31 5.92 10.47
C ASN A 19 -12.88 5.70 9.97
N ASN A 20 -11.98 6.57 10.44
CA ASN A 20 -10.54 6.33 10.51
C ASN A 20 -10.28 5.03 11.30
N ASN A 21 -10.35 3.89 10.63
CA ASN A 21 -10.05 2.59 11.23
C ASN A 21 -8.69 2.10 10.75
N VAL A 22 -7.69 2.33 11.59
CA VAL A 22 -6.28 1.92 11.50
C VAL A 22 -6.12 0.39 11.65
N ASN A 23 -7.15 -0.42 11.37
CA ASN A 23 -7.17 -1.86 11.72
C ASN A 23 -7.62 -2.80 10.59
N GLN A 24 -7.26 -2.53 9.33
CA GLN A 24 -7.43 -3.50 8.23
C GLN A 24 -6.11 -4.09 7.69
N ILE A 25 -5.07 -4.19 8.52
CA ILE A 25 -3.95 -5.10 8.22
C ILE A 25 -4.30 -6.47 8.78
N SER A 26 -5.39 -7.06 8.27
CA SER A 26 -5.74 -8.46 8.52
C SER A 26 -5.44 -9.23 7.25
N THR A 27 -4.31 -9.94 7.27
CA THR A 27 -3.96 -11.04 6.37
C THR A 27 -4.11 -10.70 4.88
N ILE A 28 -3.02 -10.30 4.23
CA ILE A 28 -2.94 -10.27 2.76
C ILE A 28 -2.98 -11.73 2.28
N ASN A 29 -4.17 -12.31 2.20
CA ASN A 29 -4.42 -13.45 1.35
C ASN A 29 -4.46 -12.90 -0.08
N LEU A 30 -3.39 -13.13 -0.85
CA LEU A 30 -3.17 -12.65 -2.23
C LEU A 30 -4.21 -13.17 -3.27
N THR A 31 -5.41 -13.59 -2.85
CA THR A 31 -6.35 -14.34 -3.71
C THR A 31 -7.61 -13.56 -4.10
N ASN A 32 -7.86 -12.35 -3.58
CA ASN A 32 -8.94 -11.45 -4.04
C ASN A 32 -8.41 -10.09 -4.52
N THR A 33 -7.43 -10.13 -5.42
CA THR A 33 -6.63 -8.98 -5.84
C THR A 33 -7.44 -7.85 -6.49
N ASN A 34 -8.37 -8.12 -7.40
CA ASN A 34 -9.01 -7.05 -8.18
C ASN A 34 -9.87 -6.07 -7.36
N VAL A 35 -10.63 -6.54 -6.37
CA VAL A 35 -11.51 -5.66 -5.57
C VAL A 35 -10.69 -4.78 -4.64
N ASP A 36 -9.65 -5.35 -4.03
CA ASP A 36 -8.76 -4.61 -3.14
C ASP A 36 -7.90 -3.59 -3.89
N ILE A 37 -7.50 -3.89 -5.14
CA ILE A 37 -6.74 -2.94 -5.96
C ILE A 37 -7.63 -1.78 -6.42
N MET A 38 -8.84 -2.07 -6.90
CA MET A 38 -9.80 -1.01 -7.30
C MET A 38 -10.16 -0.11 -6.12
N SER A 39 -10.09 -0.62 -4.88
CA SER A 39 -10.26 0.18 -3.67
C SER A 39 -9.21 1.29 -3.51
N TYR A 40 -8.09 1.26 -4.24
CA TYR A 40 -7.09 2.31 -4.19
C TYR A 40 -7.47 3.56 -4.96
N ILE A 41 -8.35 3.45 -5.97
CA ILE A 41 -8.76 4.61 -6.77
C ILE A 41 -9.40 5.67 -5.86
N GLY A 42 -8.92 6.91 -5.97
CA GLY A 42 -9.32 8.04 -5.13
C GLY A 42 -8.61 8.13 -3.78
N LYS A 43 -7.84 7.12 -3.35
CA LYS A 43 -7.05 7.21 -2.12
C LYS A 43 -5.85 8.14 -2.30
N VAL A 44 -5.52 8.85 -1.22
CA VAL A 44 -4.32 9.66 -1.10
C VAL A 44 -3.19 8.80 -0.57
N LEU A 45 -2.06 8.79 -1.27
CA LEU A 45 -0.82 8.14 -0.86
C LEU A 45 0.25 9.20 -0.63
N THR A 46 1.14 8.94 0.33
CA THR A 46 2.26 9.81 0.67
C THR A 46 3.56 9.07 0.41
N ILE A 47 4.44 9.67 -0.40
CA ILE A 47 5.80 9.20 -0.66
C ILE A 47 6.73 10.35 -0.29
N ASN A 48 7.34 10.28 0.89
CA ASN A 48 8.13 11.36 1.49
C ASN A 48 7.36 12.70 1.42
N GLN A 49 7.83 13.63 0.58
CA GLN A 49 7.24 14.96 0.37
C GLN A 49 6.10 15.01 -0.67
N TYR A 50 5.86 13.92 -1.39
CA TYR A 50 4.84 13.83 -2.43
C TYR A 50 3.54 13.29 -1.87
N GLN A 51 2.47 14.08 -1.96
CA GLN A 51 1.10 13.64 -1.73
C GLN A 51 0.40 13.49 -3.08
N VAL A 52 -0.09 12.28 -3.37
CA VAL A 52 -0.68 11.93 -4.68
C VAL A 52 -2.00 11.19 -4.50
N ILE A 53 -2.91 11.38 -5.45
CA ILE A 53 -4.21 10.71 -5.51
C ILE A 53 -4.13 9.64 -6.59
N VAL A 54 -4.56 8.42 -6.28
CA VAL A 54 -4.65 7.34 -7.29
C VAL A 54 -5.80 7.63 -8.24
N GLU A 55 -5.51 7.75 -9.53
CA GLU A 55 -6.51 7.97 -10.59
C GLU A 55 -6.92 6.67 -11.26
N ASP A 56 -5.96 5.79 -11.55
CA ASP A 56 -6.20 4.56 -12.32
C ASP A 56 -5.13 3.49 -12.04
N ILE A 57 -5.33 2.29 -12.56
CA ILE A 57 -4.38 1.17 -12.51
C ILE A 57 -3.76 1.01 -13.90
N LEU A 58 -2.45 1.22 -13.99
CA LEU A 58 -1.68 1.04 -15.22
C LEU A 58 -1.32 -0.42 -15.47
N GLY A 59 -1.14 -1.21 -14.40
CA GLY A 59 -0.81 -2.62 -14.53
C GLY A 59 -0.70 -3.35 -13.19
N GLN A 60 -0.75 -4.68 -13.28
CA GLN A 60 -0.58 -5.61 -12.17
C GLN A 60 0.44 -6.68 -12.57
N GLY A 61 1.42 -6.94 -11.70
CA GLY A 61 2.33 -8.07 -11.76
C GLY A 61 2.27 -8.88 -10.48
N GLY A 62 2.96 -10.03 -10.43
CA GLY A 62 2.88 -10.98 -9.32
C GLY A 62 3.16 -10.38 -7.93
N PHE A 63 3.99 -9.34 -7.85
CA PHE A 63 4.42 -8.71 -6.59
C PHE A 63 4.22 -7.20 -6.55
N ALA A 64 3.66 -6.61 -7.62
CA ALA A 64 3.63 -5.16 -7.79
C ALA A 64 2.33 -4.68 -8.46
N PHE A 65 1.87 -3.52 -8.03
CA PHE A 65 0.85 -2.74 -8.72
C PHE A 65 1.46 -1.46 -9.25
N VAL A 66 1.06 -1.06 -10.46
CA VAL A 66 1.45 0.22 -11.04
C VAL A 66 0.20 1.08 -11.16
N PHE A 67 0.18 2.20 -10.47
CA PHE A 67 -0.93 3.14 -10.47
C PHE A 67 -0.59 4.38 -11.29
N LEU A 68 -1.60 4.93 -11.97
CA LEU A 68 -1.57 6.32 -12.39
C LEU A 68 -1.95 7.16 -11.18
N VAL A 69 -1.07 8.08 -10.80
CA VAL A 69 -1.32 8.98 -9.67
C VAL A 69 -1.17 10.44 -10.08
N ARG A 70 -1.95 11.32 -9.45
CA ARG A 70 -1.92 12.76 -9.67
C ARG A 70 -1.58 13.49 -8.38
N SER A 71 -0.56 14.34 -8.42
CA SER A 71 -0.23 15.25 -7.31
C SER A 71 -1.17 16.46 -7.27
N LEU A 72 -1.07 17.25 -6.19
CA LEU A 72 -1.89 18.46 -5.99
C LEU A 72 -1.71 19.52 -7.09
N ASN A 73 -0.54 19.59 -7.73
CA ASN A 73 -0.26 20.48 -8.85
C ASN A 73 -0.69 19.90 -10.23
N GLN A 74 -1.55 18.87 -10.24
CA GLN A 74 -2.07 18.21 -11.44
C GLN A 74 -1.02 17.44 -12.27
N GLN A 75 0.23 17.31 -11.80
CA GLN A 75 1.23 16.48 -12.46
C GLN A 75 0.89 15.00 -12.25
N ARG A 76 1.03 14.21 -13.32
CA ARG A 76 0.82 12.76 -13.31
C ARG A 76 2.13 12.01 -13.21
N TYR A 77 2.08 10.89 -12.50
CA TYR A 77 3.19 9.99 -12.24
C TYR A 77 2.72 8.54 -12.33
N ALA A 78 3.68 7.63 -12.54
CA ALA A 78 3.47 6.22 -12.32
C ALA A 78 3.98 5.87 -10.91
N LEU A 79 3.17 5.15 -10.14
CA LEU A 79 3.52 4.70 -8.80
C LEU A 79 3.52 3.18 -8.77
N LYS A 80 4.70 2.58 -8.65
CA LYS A 80 4.86 1.14 -8.42
C LYS A 80 4.82 0.89 -6.90
N ARG A 81 3.88 0.05 -6.45
CA ARG A 81 3.75 -0.40 -5.05
C ARG A 81 4.06 -1.90 -4.97
N MET A 82 5.00 -2.27 -4.10
CA MET A 82 5.48 -3.64 -3.91
C MET A 82 5.43 -4.04 -2.44
N TYR A 83 5.27 -5.34 -2.19
CA TYR A 83 5.40 -5.93 -0.87
C TYR A 83 6.37 -7.10 -0.93
N VAL A 84 7.35 -7.12 -0.02
CA VAL A 84 8.30 -8.23 0.12
C VAL A 84 8.35 -8.64 1.59
N ASN A 85 8.51 -9.92 1.89
CA ASN A 85 8.44 -10.45 3.26
C ASN A 85 9.81 -10.84 3.83
N ASN A 86 10.90 -10.56 3.12
CA ASN A 86 12.25 -10.94 3.52
C ASN A 86 13.28 -9.89 3.10
N GLU A 87 14.42 -9.85 3.79
CA GLU A 87 15.48 -8.87 3.55
C GLU A 87 16.20 -9.08 2.20
N ARG A 88 16.29 -10.33 1.73
CA ARG A 88 16.92 -10.64 0.44
C ARG A 88 16.20 -9.94 -0.71
N ASP A 89 14.88 -10.05 -0.77
CA ASP A 89 14.07 -9.39 -1.79
C ASP A 89 14.01 -7.88 -1.59
N LEU A 90 14.07 -7.40 -0.35
CA LEU A 90 14.22 -5.97 -0.06
C LEU A 90 15.50 -5.40 -0.70
N ILE A 91 16.64 -6.09 -0.59
CA ILE A 91 17.90 -5.68 -1.22
C ILE A 91 17.76 -5.61 -2.74
N VAL A 92 17.01 -6.56 -3.35
CA VAL A 92 16.71 -6.52 -4.79
C VAL A 92 15.91 -5.27 -5.15
N CYS A 93 14.86 -4.93 -4.39
CA CYS A 93 14.09 -3.71 -4.61
C CYS A 93 14.92 -2.43 -4.40
N GLN A 94 15.78 -2.39 -3.38
CA GLN A 94 16.70 -1.26 -3.14
C GLN A 94 17.67 -1.07 -4.31
N ARG A 95 18.17 -2.17 -4.88
CA ARG A 95 19.02 -2.13 -6.06
C ARG A 95 18.28 -1.61 -7.29
N GLU A 96 17.03 -2.04 -7.52
CA GLU A 96 16.18 -1.51 -8.60
C GLU A 96 16.05 0.02 -8.50
N ILE A 97 15.70 0.51 -7.31
CA ILE A 97 15.58 1.95 -7.02
C ILE A 97 16.90 2.68 -7.29
N SER A 98 18.01 2.14 -6.80
CA SER A 98 19.34 2.76 -6.93
C SER A 98 19.77 2.88 -8.39
N ILE A 99 19.59 1.82 -9.18
CA ILE A 99 19.87 1.82 -10.61
C ILE A 99 19.00 2.85 -11.32
N LEU A 100 17.69 2.87 -11.06
CA LEU A 100 16.79 3.80 -11.73
C LEU A 100 17.15 5.27 -11.41
N LYS A 101 17.51 5.54 -10.16
CA LYS A 101 17.97 6.86 -9.71
C LYS A 101 19.27 7.28 -10.41
N GLU A 102 20.23 6.37 -10.53
CA GLU A 102 21.51 6.60 -11.20
C GLU A 102 21.34 6.95 -12.69
N PHE A 103 20.44 6.24 -13.39
CA PHE A 103 20.22 6.42 -14.82
C PHE A 103 19.10 7.42 -15.19
N SER A 104 18.52 8.10 -14.20
CA SER A 104 17.35 8.99 -14.39
C SER A 104 17.59 10.20 -15.31
N SER A 105 18.85 10.49 -15.67
CA SER A 105 19.19 11.57 -16.60
C SER A 105 19.09 11.17 -18.08
N HIS A 106 18.98 9.88 -18.38
CA HIS A 106 18.93 9.39 -19.75
C HIS A 106 17.52 9.52 -20.35
N THR A 107 17.41 10.04 -21.57
CA THR A 107 16.11 10.39 -22.19
C THR A 107 15.21 9.20 -22.50
N ASN A 108 15.80 8.01 -22.68
CA ASN A 108 15.07 6.78 -23.00
C ASN A 108 14.83 5.90 -21.77
N ILE A 109 15.12 6.39 -20.57
CA ILE A 109 14.87 5.70 -19.32
C ILE A 109 13.84 6.53 -18.56
N VAL A 110 12.87 5.85 -17.96
CA VAL A 110 11.87 6.54 -17.14
C VAL A 110 12.56 7.28 -15.99
N LYS A 111 12.18 8.54 -15.77
CA LYS A 111 12.83 9.34 -14.73
C LYS A 111 12.33 8.94 -13.35
N TYR A 112 13.29 8.71 -12.45
CA TYR A 112 13.06 8.58 -11.03
C TYR A 112 12.58 9.92 -10.46
N VAL A 113 11.54 9.89 -9.63
CA VAL A 113 11.06 11.07 -8.89
C VAL A 113 11.34 10.90 -7.41
N ASP A 114 10.82 9.83 -6.80
CA ASP A 114 11.06 9.52 -5.39
C ASP A 114 10.77 8.05 -5.05
N SER A 115 11.16 7.61 -3.85
CA SER A 115 10.82 6.29 -3.33
C SER A 115 10.77 6.27 -1.80
N SER A 116 10.01 5.33 -1.25
CA SER A 116 9.97 5.07 0.19
C SER A 116 9.92 3.57 0.46
N ILE A 117 10.55 3.15 1.54
CA ILE A 117 10.56 1.78 2.04
C ILE A 117 10.10 1.84 3.50
N GLN A 118 9.06 1.09 3.83
CA GLN A 118 8.52 1.02 5.18
C GLN A 118 8.45 -0.44 5.63
N ARG A 119 9.06 -0.76 6.78
CA ARG A 119 8.85 -2.04 7.46
C ARG A 119 7.50 -2.02 8.15
N LEU A 120 6.61 -2.93 7.76
CA LEU A 120 5.35 -3.22 8.40
C LEU A 120 5.58 -4.34 9.42
N SER A 121 5.54 -4.01 10.70
CA SER A 121 5.50 -5.02 11.76
C SER A 121 4.13 -5.68 11.76
N PRO A 122 4.02 -7.02 11.87
CA PRO A 122 2.73 -7.63 12.14
C PRO A 122 2.13 -7.01 13.42
N PRO A 123 0.80 -6.84 13.50
CA PRO A 123 0.17 -6.35 14.71
C PRO A 123 0.59 -7.25 15.86
N SER A 124 1.26 -6.69 16.87
CA SER A 124 1.68 -7.41 18.05
C SER A 124 0.47 -8.17 18.60
N GLN A 125 0.50 -9.50 18.55
CA GLN A 125 -0.55 -10.30 19.17
C GLN A 125 -0.58 -9.91 20.64
N SER A 126 -1.67 -9.29 21.09
CA SER A 126 -1.84 -8.91 22.49
C SER A 126 -1.75 -10.17 23.35
N ASN A 127 -0.81 -10.16 24.29
CA ASN A 127 -0.53 -11.19 25.29
C ASN A 127 -1.81 -11.89 25.81
N ILE A 128 -2.06 -13.12 25.35
CA ILE A 128 -2.84 -14.06 26.15
C ILE A 128 -1.85 -14.69 27.11
N GLN A 129 -1.80 -14.16 28.33
CA GLN A 129 -1.09 -14.74 29.47
C GLN A 129 -1.62 -16.17 29.72
N ARG A 130 -0.99 -17.20 29.14
CA ARG A 130 -1.13 -18.56 29.66
C ARG A 130 -0.39 -18.62 30.98
N LYS A 131 -1.13 -18.43 32.06
CA LYS A 131 -0.71 -18.82 33.40
C LYS A 131 -0.87 -20.34 33.48
N HIS A 132 0.22 -21.09 33.32
CA HIS A 132 0.30 -22.48 33.78
C HIS A 132 1.43 -22.57 34.81
N LEU A 133 1.05 -22.79 36.07
CA LEU A 133 1.97 -23.20 37.13
C LEU A 133 2.26 -24.69 36.96
N SER A 134 3.56 -25.02 37.07
CA SER A 134 4.21 -26.30 37.44
C SER A 134 3.79 -27.57 36.70
N ASN A 135 4.76 -28.22 36.07
CA ASN A 135 5.42 -29.41 36.62
C ASN A 135 6.79 -29.62 35.96
N ASP A 136 7.67 -30.25 36.72
CA ASP A 136 9.07 -30.53 36.44
C ASP A 136 9.29 -31.45 35.23
N ASP A 137 10.53 -31.37 34.69
CA ASP A 137 11.19 -32.26 33.74
C ASP A 137 10.72 -32.23 32.27
N ASP A 138 11.44 -31.49 31.43
CA ASP A 138 12.04 -31.97 30.17
C ASP A 138 12.80 -30.82 29.47
N ASP A 139 14.05 -31.09 29.05
CA ASP A 139 14.92 -30.19 28.31
C ASP A 139 14.33 -29.93 26.90
N GLU A 140 13.77 -28.74 26.67
CA GLU A 140 13.46 -28.22 25.33
C GLU A 140 14.43 -27.07 25.02
N ASP A 141 15.55 -27.40 24.36
CA ASP A 141 16.31 -26.43 23.55
C ASP A 141 15.44 -26.09 22.32
N ASP A 142 14.42 -25.27 22.53
CA ASP A 142 13.69 -24.62 21.46
C ASP A 142 14.58 -23.49 20.93
N ASP A 143 15.34 -23.79 19.87
CA ASP A 143 15.85 -22.80 18.92
C ASP A 143 14.65 -22.11 18.27
N ASP A 144 14.02 -21.19 19.00
CA ASP A 144 12.94 -20.34 18.52
C ASP A 144 13.60 -19.23 17.68
N ASP A 145 14.08 -19.62 16.49
CA ASP A 145 14.34 -18.74 15.35
C ASP A 145 12.98 -18.12 14.95
N ASN A 146 12.47 -17.25 15.81
CA ASN A 146 11.39 -16.31 15.53
C ASN A 146 11.93 -15.25 14.55
N GLU A 147 12.34 -15.67 13.36
CA GLU A 147 12.47 -14.78 12.22
C GLU A 147 11.04 -14.43 11.80
N GLN A 148 10.45 -13.49 12.54
CA GLN A 148 9.16 -12.94 12.20
C GLN A 148 9.30 -12.27 10.82
N ASP A 149 8.79 -12.94 9.79
CA ASP A 149 8.74 -12.44 8.42
C ASP A 149 8.28 -10.98 8.43
N SER A 150 9.22 -10.09 8.12
CA SER A 150 8.99 -8.67 8.12
C SER A 150 8.49 -8.27 6.75
N ILE A 151 7.26 -7.76 6.69
CA ILE A 151 6.73 -7.25 5.44
C ILE A 151 7.29 -5.85 5.23
N TYR A 152 7.87 -5.60 4.08
CA TYR A 152 8.30 -4.28 3.64
C TYR A 152 7.35 -3.80 2.55
N GLU A 153 6.79 -2.62 2.74
CA GLU A 153 6.10 -1.88 1.71
C GLU A 153 7.10 -0.97 0.99
N ILE A 154 7.13 -1.06 -0.34
CA ILE A 154 7.98 -0.21 -1.18
C ILE A 154 7.10 0.58 -2.14
N LEU A 155 7.30 1.88 -2.17
CA LEU A 155 6.69 2.81 -3.12
C LEU A 155 7.78 3.41 -4.00
N LEU A 156 7.63 3.32 -5.31
CA LEU A 156 8.53 3.91 -6.30
C LEU A 156 7.73 4.81 -7.25
N LEU A 157 8.02 6.10 -7.19
CA LEU A 157 7.36 7.15 -7.97
C LEU A 157 8.25 7.56 -9.16
N THR A 158 7.70 7.49 -10.37
CA THR A 158 8.40 7.82 -11.61
C THR A 158 7.56 8.74 -12.51
N GLU A 159 8.21 9.42 -13.45
CA GLU A 159 7.49 10.23 -14.45
C GLU A 159 6.52 9.37 -15.26
N TYR A 160 5.31 9.88 -15.50
CA TYR A 160 4.34 9.27 -16.41
C TYR A 160 4.36 9.98 -17.77
N CYS A 161 4.61 9.23 -18.83
CA CYS A 161 4.53 9.73 -20.20
C CYS A 161 3.07 9.76 -20.66
N SER A 162 2.51 10.96 -20.81
CA SER A 162 1.10 11.17 -21.20
C SER A 162 0.73 10.74 -22.62
N ASN A 163 1.70 10.27 -23.42
CA ASN A 163 1.50 9.86 -24.82
C ASN A 163 0.94 8.45 -25.00
N GLY A 164 0.43 7.82 -23.93
CA GLY A 164 -0.22 6.51 -24.01
C GLY A 164 0.72 5.32 -24.20
N ALA A 165 2.03 5.55 -24.21
CA ALA A 165 3.00 4.48 -24.07
C ALA A 165 3.03 4.06 -22.59
N LEU A 166 2.43 2.92 -22.27
CA LEU A 166 2.78 2.18 -21.07
C LEU A 166 4.27 1.85 -21.17
N ILE A 167 5.01 2.19 -20.13
CA ILE A 167 6.39 1.73 -19.90
C ILE A 167 6.41 0.20 -19.82
#